data_AF-A0A7X1G104-F1
#
_entry.id   AF-A0A7X1G104-F1
#
_cell.length_a   1.000
_cell.length_b   1.000
_cell.length_c   1.000
_cell.angle_alpha   90.00
_cell.angle_beta   90.00
_cell.angle_gamma   90.00
#
_symmetry.space_group_name_H-M   'P 1'
#
loop_
_entity.id
_entity.type
_entity.pdbx_description
1 polymer ?
#
loop_
_entity_poly.entity_id
_entity_poly.type
_entity_poly.pdbx_seq_one_letter_code
_entity_poly.pdbx_strand_id
1 'polypeptide(L)'
;MPPAYALDAAAVAVGRALQADVGADPWSGGEVQPGGYAPVIVADGGGGRQLVPRLWGVPPPPRREHLVPFVRNLDSPFWIGVLRHRQFRCLVPLTRFRRGSQWWEPAGGAISACAGLWRDSEIPSFALLTSGEPAGLPVVLAPAAMEVWLHADIRLARSLVEAGSAAGR
;
A
#
# COMPACT_ATOMS: atom_id res chain seq x y z
N MET A 1 -8.95 0.80 19.31
CA MET A 1 -8.96 1.86 18.27
C MET A 1 -8.84 1.20 16.91
N PRO A 2 -9.66 1.52 15.90
CA PRO A 2 -9.52 0.95 14.57
C PRO A 2 -8.13 1.28 13.98
N PRO A 3 -7.60 0.45 13.08
CA PRO A 3 -6.39 0.80 12.34
C PRO A 3 -6.64 2.07 11.50
N ALA A 4 -5.59 2.89 11.35
CA ALA A 4 -5.59 4.05 10.47
C ALA A 4 -4.19 4.30 9.93
N TYR A 5 -4.10 5.02 8.83
CA TYR A 5 -2.88 5.70 8.44
C TYR A 5 -3.20 7.12 8.05
N ALA A 6 -2.20 8.00 8.02
CA ALA A 6 -2.34 9.33 7.46
C ALA A 6 -1.45 9.48 6.24
N LEU A 7 -1.96 10.26 5.30
CA LEU A 7 -1.21 10.82 4.19
C LEU A 7 -1.39 12.33 4.28
N ASP A 8 -0.61 12.97 5.15
CA ASP A 8 -0.69 14.40 5.45
C ASP A 8 0.02 15.25 4.38
N ALA A 9 -0.31 14.99 3.10
CA ALA A 9 0.22 15.69 1.94
C ALA A 9 -0.79 15.67 0.77
N ALA A 10 -0.87 16.78 0.03
CA ALA A 10 -1.69 16.87 -1.18
C ALA A 10 -1.14 16.02 -2.34
N ALA A 11 -2.02 15.62 -3.27
CA ALA A 11 -1.67 14.77 -4.42
C ALA A 11 -0.42 15.25 -5.18
N VAL A 12 -0.29 16.56 -5.43
CA VAL A 12 0.87 17.16 -6.11
C VAL A 12 2.18 16.91 -5.36
N ALA A 13 2.19 17.01 -4.03
CA ALA A 13 3.38 16.74 -3.23
C ALA A 13 3.73 15.24 -3.24
N VAL A 14 2.71 14.37 -3.21
CA VAL A 14 2.88 12.92 -3.33
C VAL A 14 3.47 12.55 -4.68
N GLY A 15 2.94 13.09 -5.79
CA GLY A 15 3.44 12.84 -7.13
C GLY A 15 4.88 13.28 -7.33
N ARG A 16 5.27 14.43 -6.76
CA ARG A 16 6.68 14.87 -6.77
C ARG A 16 7.58 13.94 -5.97
N ALA A 17 7.18 13.55 -4.76
CA ALA A 17 7.99 12.70 -3.88
C ALA A 17 8.17 11.28 -4.45
N LEU A 18 7.13 10.74 -5.09
CA LEU A 18 7.09 9.35 -5.54
C LEU A 18 7.06 9.22 -7.07
N GLN A 19 7.41 10.28 -7.79
CA GLN A 19 7.52 10.36 -9.26
C GLN A 19 6.32 9.73 -9.98
N ALA A 20 5.12 10.16 -9.59
CA ALA A 20 3.87 9.67 -10.17
C ALA A 20 3.10 10.82 -10.84
N ASP A 21 2.47 10.53 -11.97
CA ASP A 21 1.46 11.40 -12.56
C ASP A 21 0.25 11.46 -11.62
N VAL A 22 -0.11 12.68 -11.22
CA VAL A 22 -1.19 12.95 -10.27
C VAL A 22 -2.54 13.13 -10.95
N GLY A 23 -2.55 13.36 -12.27
CA GLY A 23 -3.76 13.71 -13.01
C GLY A 23 -4.58 14.81 -12.33
N ALA A 24 -5.88 14.54 -12.14
CA ALA A 24 -6.82 15.42 -11.44
C ALA A 24 -7.24 14.87 -10.07
N ASP A 25 -6.37 14.07 -9.42
CA ASP A 25 -6.70 13.50 -8.11
C ASP A 25 -6.96 14.60 -7.06
N PRO A 26 -8.11 14.58 -6.36
CA PRO A 26 -8.52 15.67 -5.46
C PRO A 26 -7.90 15.57 -4.06
N TRP A 27 -7.02 14.60 -3.80
CA TRP A 27 -6.49 14.36 -2.46
C TRP A 27 -5.77 15.58 -1.88
N SER A 28 -6.28 16.10 -0.77
CA SER A 28 -5.74 17.26 -0.05
C SER A 28 -4.92 16.90 1.19
N GLY A 29 -4.93 15.63 1.60
CA GLY A 29 -4.29 15.14 2.82
C GLY A 29 -5.27 14.74 3.92
N GLY A 30 -4.85 13.85 4.83
CA GLY A 30 -5.60 13.49 6.03
C GLY A 30 -5.43 12.04 6.51
N GLU A 31 -6.22 11.68 7.52
CA GLU A 31 -6.35 10.31 8.04
C GLU A 31 -7.27 9.46 7.15
N VAL A 32 -6.87 8.22 6.91
CA VAL A 32 -7.62 7.19 6.21
C VAL A 32 -7.88 6.06 7.19
N GLN A 33 -9.13 5.61 7.26
CA GLN A 33 -9.55 4.40 7.96
C GLN A 33 -10.05 3.36 6.95
N PRO A 34 -10.11 2.06 7.29
CA PRO A 34 -10.69 1.06 6.39
C PRO A 34 -12.11 1.48 5.95
N GLY A 35 -12.38 1.39 4.64
CA GLY A 35 -13.58 1.92 3.99
C GLY A 35 -13.42 3.33 3.43
N GLY A 36 -12.37 4.06 3.82
CA GLY A 36 -12.04 5.38 3.27
C GLY A 36 -11.31 5.31 1.93
N TYR A 37 -11.48 6.33 1.10
CA TYR A 37 -10.72 6.51 -0.14
C TYR A 37 -9.37 7.16 0.14
N ALA A 38 -8.36 6.73 -0.61
CA ALA A 38 -7.04 7.34 -0.60
C ALA A 38 -6.32 7.09 -1.93
N PRO A 39 -5.36 7.94 -2.32
CA PRO A 39 -4.57 7.70 -3.50
C PRO A 39 -3.57 6.57 -3.28
N VAL A 40 -3.46 5.69 -4.27
CA VAL A 40 -2.34 4.75 -4.40
C VAL A 40 -1.64 4.98 -5.73
N ILE A 41 -0.39 4.56 -5.84
CA ILE A 41 0.38 4.68 -7.07
C ILE A 41 0.48 3.31 -7.73
N VAL A 42 0.06 3.20 -8.98
CA VAL A 42 0.16 1.99 -9.81
C VAL A 42 1.17 2.21 -10.93
N ALA A 43 1.76 1.13 -11.44
CA ALA A 43 2.51 1.19 -12.69
C ALA A 43 1.59 1.55 -13.86
N ASP A 44 2.01 2.45 -14.74
CA ASP A 44 1.35 2.66 -16.02
C ASP A 44 1.91 1.69 -17.09
N GLY A 45 1.20 1.57 -18.21
CA GLY A 45 1.61 0.68 -19.30
C GLY A 45 2.87 1.13 -20.06
N GLY A 46 3.36 2.34 -19.82
CA GLY A 46 4.52 2.95 -20.46
C GLY A 46 5.80 2.91 -19.61
N GLY A 47 5.76 2.31 -18.42
CA GLY A 47 6.90 2.24 -17.50
C GLY A 47 7.01 3.45 -16.55
N GLY A 48 6.00 4.32 -16.53
CA GLY A 48 5.81 5.34 -15.50
C GLY A 48 4.89 4.84 -14.38
N ARG A 49 4.43 5.81 -13.58
CA ARG A 49 3.61 5.57 -12.39
C ARG A 49 2.47 6.59 -12.37
N GLN A 50 1.27 6.15 -12.02
CA GLN A 50 0.10 7.01 -11.91
C GLN A 50 -0.55 6.88 -10.53
N LEU A 51 -0.95 8.01 -9.98
CA LEU A 51 -1.74 8.11 -8.76
C LEU A 51 -3.23 7.93 -9.08
N VAL A 52 -3.88 6.99 -8.38
CA VAL A 52 -5.29 6.62 -8.59
C VAL A 52 -6.02 6.48 -7.25
N PRO A 53 -7.25 7.00 -7.12
CA PRO A 53 -8.03 6.88 -5.89
C PRO A 53 -8.57 5.45 -5.74
N ARG A 54 -8.41 4.87 -4.55
CA ARG A 54 -8.94 3.54 -4.21
C ARG A 54 -9.46 3.48 -2.78
N LEU A 55 -10.44 2.61 -2.55
CA LEU A 55 -10.94 2.33 -1.21
C LEU A 55 -9.94 1.44 -0.44
N TRP A 56 -9.58 1.85 0.77
CA TRP A 56 -8.71 1.04 1.63
C TRP A 56 -9.51 -0.07 2.31
N GLY A 57 -9.26 -1.32 1.93
CA GLY A 57 -10.03 -2.48 2.36
C GLY A 57 -10.62 -3.20 1.18
N VAL A 58 -10.08 -4.37 0.87
CA VAL A 58 -10.61 -5.20 -0.21
C VAL A 58 -11.89 -5.91 0.26
N PRO A 59 -12.94 -5.98 -0.58
CA PRO A 59 -14.14 -6.73 -0.26
C PRO A 59 -13.83 -8.18 0.14
N PRO A 60 -14.43 -8.67 1.22
CA PRO A 60 -14.20 -10.02 1.70
C PRO A 60 -14.67 -11.08 0.68
N PRO A 61 -14.17 -12.33 0.79
CA PRO A 61 -14.78 -13.45 0.08
C PRO A 61 -16.24 -13.67 0.57
N PRO A 62 -17.10 -14.37 -0.20
CA PRO A 62 -18.57 -14.44 0.02
C PRO A 62 -19.09 -14.96 1.39
N ARG A 63 -18.20 -15.33 2.33
CA ARG A 63 -18.53 -15.83 3.67
C ARG A 63 -17.90 -15.01 4.81
N ARG A 64 -17.40 -13.82 4.49
CA ARG A 64 -16.73 -12.93 5.45
C ARG A 64 -17.39 -11.57 5.34
N GLU A 65 -17.55 -10.90 6.48
CA GLU A 65 -18.32 -9.65 6.55
C GLU A 65 -17.43 -8.40 6.52
N HIS A 66 -16.17 -8.53 6.92
CA HIS A 66 -15.27 -7.39 7.12
C HIS A 66 -14.32 -7.19 5.94
N LEU A 67 -14.12 -5.92 5.58
CA LEU A 67 -13.09 -5.50 4.63
C LEU A 67 -11.72 -6.04 5.05
N VAL A 68 -10.87 -6.31 4.05
CA VAL A 68 -9.50 -6.79 4.26
C VAL A 68 -8.51 -5.67 3.93
N PRO A 69 -8.15 -4.79 4.90
CA PRO A 69 -7.26 -3.65 4.68
C PRO A 69 -5.77 -4.01 4.66
N PHE A 70 -5.41 -5.22 5.10
CA PHE A 70 -4.03 -5.65 5.25
C PHE A 70 -3.72 -6.96 4.53
N VAL A 71 -2.51 -7.03 4.00
CA VAL A 71 -1.88 -8.25 3.51
C VAL A 71 -0.78 -8.64 4.51
N ARG A 72 -1.02 -9.69 5.30
CA ARG A 72 -0.06 -10.22 6.31
C ARG A 72 0.59 -11.54 5.91
N ASN A 73 -0.11 -12.34 5.12
CA ASN A 73 0.36 -13.63 4.65
C ASN A 73 0.31 -13.67 3.12
N LEU A 74 1.49 -13.62 2.49
CA LEU A 74 1.63 -13.64 1.04
C LEU A 74 1.26 -15.01 0.43
N ASP A 75 1.27 -16.08 1.22
CA ASP A 75 0.86 -17.43 0.82
C ASP A 75 -0.65 -17.67 0.95
N SER A 76 -1.40 -16.67 1.43
CA SER A 76 -2.86 -16.75 1.50
C SER A 76 -3.45 -17.02 0.11
N PRO A 77 -4.34 -18.02 -0.05
CA PRO A 77 -5.06 -18.25 -1.31
C PRO A 77 -5.83 -17.01 -1.79
N PHE A 78 -6.24 -16.14 -0.86
CA PHE A 78 -6.92 -14.88 -1.16
C PHE A 78 -6.02 -13.87 -1.87
N TRP A 79 -4.71 -13.87 -1.59
CA TRP A 79 -3.75 -12.87 -2.09
C TRP A 79 -2.76 -13.41 -3.11
N ILE A 80 -2.41 -14.69 -3.05
CA ILE A 80 -1.33 -15.26 -3.87
C ILE A 80 -1.60 -15.10 -5.37
N GLY A 81 -2.86 -15.20 -5.81
CA GLY A 81 -3.25 -14.92 -7.19
C GLY A 81 -2.99 -13.46 -7.58
N VAL A 82 -3.42 -12.52 -6.74
CA VAL A 82 -3.22 -11.07 -6.94
C VAL A 82 -1.72 -10.73 -6.99
N LEU A 83 -0.94 -11.26 -6.04
CA LEU A 83 0.50 -11.03 -5.94
C LEU A 83 1.28 -11.54 -7.17
N ARG A 84 0.83 -12.61 -7.82
CA ARG A 84 1.47 -13.15 -9.03
C ARG A 84 1.39 -12.21 -10.23
N HIS A 85 0.34 -11.39 -10.30
CA HIS A 85 0.13 -10.47 -11.42
C HIS A 85 0.63 -9.07 -11.06
N ARG A 86 1.69 -8.66 -11.76
CA ARG A 86 2.43 -7.42 -11.48
C ARG A 86 1.55 -6.18 -11.48
N GLN A 87 0.58 -6.15 -12.39
CA GLN A 87 -0.39 -5.06 -12.54
C GLN A 87 -1.19 -4.78 -11.27
N PHE A 88 -1.38 -5.75 -10.37
CA PHE A 88 -2.14 -5.59 -9.13
C PHE A 88 -1.29 -5.13 -7.93
N ARG A 89 -0.02 -4.76 -8.16
CA ARG A 89 0.84 -4.16 -7.15
C ARG A 89 0.72 -2.65 -7.20
N CYS A 90 0.74 -2.01 -6.04
CA CYS A 90 0.78 -0.57 -5.91
C CYS A 90 1.77 -0.14 -4.83
N LEU A 91 2.14 1.14 -4.87
CA LEU A 91 2.74 1.85 -3.75
C LEU A 91 1.62 2.58 -3.00
N VAL A 92 1.61 2.47 -1.68
CA VAL A 92 0.70 3.19 -0.78
C VAL A 92 1.48 4.34 -0.15
N PRO A 93 1.24 5.59 -0.56
CA PRO A 93 1.86 6.75 0.06
C PRO A 93 1.37 6.91 1.51
N LEU A 94 2.29 7.12 2.44
CA LEU A 94 1.98 7.22 3.87
C LEU A 94 2.95 8.18 4.56
N THR A 95 2.44 9.00 5.48
CA THR A 95 3.23 9.86 6.38
C THR A 95 3.36 9.25 7.78
N ARG A 96 2.28 8.63 8.28
CA ARG A 96 2.27 7.93 9.58
C ARG A 96 1.22 6.83 9.62
N PHE A 97 1.43 5.85 10.50
CA PHE A 97 0.57 4.67 10.66
C PHE A 97 0.16 4.50 12.13
N ARG A 98 -1.09 4.11 12.39
CA ARG A 98 -1.58 3.85 13.74
C ARG A 98 -1.40 2.37 14.11
N ARG A 99 -0.45 2.09 15.00
CA ARG A 99 -0.22 0.78 15.61
C ARG A 99 -0.86 0.75 17.00
N GLY A 100 -2.01 0.08 17.12
CA GLY A 100 -2.78 0.09 18.37
C GLY A 100 -3.29 1.50 18.69
N SER A 101 -2.82 2.08 19.79
CA SER A 101 -3.13 3.47 20.18
C SER A 101 -2.05 4.48 19.79
N GLN A 102 -0.92 4.04 19.24
CA GLN A 102 0.24 4.89 18.96
C GLN A 102 0.37 5.19 17.47
N TRP A 103 0.81 6.41 17.15
CA TRP A 103 1.24 6.77 15.81
C TRP A 103 2.72 6.42 15.64
N TRP A 104 3.02 5.80 14.52
CA TRP A 104 4.36 5.45 14.08
C TRP A 104 4.66 6.17 12.78
N GLU A 105 5.88 6.68 12.64
CA GLU A 105 6.37 7.37 11.45
C GLU A 105 7.48 6.53 10.80
N PRO A 106 7.43 6.32 9.47
CA PRO A 106 8.53 5.73 8.73
C PRO A 106 9.84 6.51 8.89
N ALA A 107 10.96 5.80 9.01
CA ALA A 107 12.26 6.42 8.87
C ALA A 107 12.53 6.73 7.38
N GLY A 108 12.87 7.98 7.05
CA GLY A 108 13.40 8.32 5.72
C GLY A 108 12.72 9.42 4.92
N GLY A 109 11.74 10.15 5.46
CA GLY A 109 11.21 11.36 4.82
C GLY A 109 9.76 11.69 5.16
N ALA A 110 9.26 12.83 4.66
CA ALA A 110 7.91 13.32 4.92
C ALA A 110 6.80 12.47 4.27
N ILE A 111 7.09 11.77 3.16
CA ILE A 111 6.17 10.88 2.45
C ILE A 111 6.92 9.60 2.11
N SER A 112 6.44 8.46 2.58
CA SER A 112 7.02 7.14 2.31
C SER A 112 6.15 6.32 1.36
N ALA A 113 6.78 5.46 0.56
CA ALA A 113 6.09 4.48 -0.26
C ALA A 113 6.05 3.13 0.46
N CYS A 114 4.85 2.62 0.74
CA CYS A 114 4.68 1.28 1.30
C CYS A 114 4.19 0.29 0.23
N ALA A 115 4.52 -0.98 0.36
CA ALA A 115 4.04 -2.01 -0.55
C ALA A 115 2.52 -2.24 -0.35
N GLY A 116 1.77 -2.29 -1.45
CA GLY A 116 0.33 -2.60 -1.45
C GLY A 116 -0.08 -3.51 -2.59
N LEU A 117 -1.25 -4.15 -2.43
CA LEU A 117 -1.95 -4.85 -3.50
C LEU A 117 -3.30 -4.17 -3.74
N TRP A 118 -3.70 -4.03 -5.00
CA TRP A 118 -5.01 -3.54 -5.37
C TRP A 118 -5.81 -4.59 -6.13
N ARG A 119 -7.13 -4.45 -6.14
CA ARG A 119 -8.04 -5.30 -6.91
C ARG A 119 -9.06 -4.46 -7.65
N ASP A 120 -9.42 -4.96 -8.82
CA ASP A 120 -10.57 -4.49 -9.56
C ASP A 120 -11.80 -5.22 -9.03
N SER A 121 -12.45 -4.60 -8.06
CA SER A 121 -13.73 -5.01 -7.49
C SER A 121 -14.78 -3.97 -7.87
N GLU A 122 -16.06 -4.25 -7.59
CA GLU A 122 -17.16 -3.29 -7.81
C GLU A 122 -16.80 -1.87 -7.35
N ILE A 123 -16.14 -1.77 -6.19
CA ILE A 123 -15.41 -0.57 -5.78
C ILE A 123 -13.91 -0.86 -5.92
N PRO A 124 -13.14 -0.13 -6.73
CA PRO A 124 -11.68 -0.27 -6.83
C PRO A 124 -11.03 -0.12 -5.45
N SER A 125 -10.34 -1.17 -5.00
CA SER A 125 -9.90 -1.29 -3.61
C SER A 125 -8.44 -1.72 -3.49
N PHE A 126 -7.84 -1.50 -2.33
CA PHE A 126 -6.47 -1.92 -2.04
C PHE A 126 -6.28 -2.38 -0.60
N ALA A 127 -5.19 -3.10 -0.36
CA ALA A 127 -4.73 -3.52 0.95
C ALA A 127 -3.23 -3.22 1.12
N LEU A 128 -2.86 -2.79 2.31
CA LEU A 128 -1.49 -2.43 2.70
C LEU A 128 -0.75 -3.69 3.17
N LEU A 129 0.48 -3.91 2.69
CA LEU A 129 1.31 -4.97 3.23
C LEU A 129 1.86 -4.55 4.59
N THR A 130 1.77 -5.46 5.55
CA THR A 130 2.35 -5.27 6.89
C THR A 130 3.21 -6.45 7.27
N SER A 131 4.33 -6.18 7.93
CA SER A 131 5.26 -7.17 8.46
C SER A 131 5.42 -7.05 9.98
N GLY A 132 5.72 -8.18 10.63
CA GLY A 132 5.83 -8.29 12.08
C GLY A 132 4.48 -8.57 12.75
N GLU A 133 4.50 -9.32 13.86
CA GLU A 133 3.32 -9.64 14.67
C GLU A 133 3.54 -9.13 16.11
N PRO A 134 2.49 -8.85 16.90
CA PRO A 134 1.05 -9.04 16.65
C PRO A 134 0.34 -7.88 15.91
N ALA A 135 0.98 -6.71 15.86
CA ALA A 135 0.50 -5.52 15.16
C ALA A 135 1.58 -5.07 14.18
N GLY A 136 1.54 -5.61 12.96
CA GLY A 136 2.55 -5.38 11.94
C GLY A 136 2.64 -3.91 11.51
N LEU A 137 3.86 -3.51 11.14
CA LEU A 137 4.13 -2.20 10.54
C LEU A 137 4.03 -2.29 9.02
N PRO A 138 3.70 -1.18 8.34
CA PRO A 138 3.73 -1.13 6.88
C PRO A 138 5.11 -1.54 6.33
N VAL A 139 5.12 -2.28 5.23
CA VAL A 139 6.36 -2.61 4.52
C VAL A 139 6.78 -1.39 3.71
N VAL A 140 7.68 -0.58 4.27
CA VAL A 140 8.23 0.62 3.62
C VAL A 140 9.29 0.20 2.58
N LEU A 141 9.19 0.79 1.39
CA LEU A 141 10.08 0.51 0.27
C LEU A 141 11.08 1.66 0.10
N ALA A 142 12.37 1.33 0.04
CA ALA A 142 13.38 2.26 -0.44
C ALA A 142 13.15 2.58 -1.94
N PRO A 143 13.64 3.71 -2.47
CA PRO A 143 13.42 4.10 -3.86
C PRO A 143 13.74 3.01 -4.89
N ALA A 144 14.86 2.31 -4.74
CA ALA A 144 15.24 1.21 -5.65
C ALA A 144 14.30 -0.02 -5.54
N ALA A 145 13.70 -0.24 -4.37
CA ALA A 145 12.77 -1.34 -4.13
C ALA A 145 11.37 -1.07 -4.70
N MET A 146 11.00 0.19 -4.92
CA MET A 146 9.71 0.55 -5.52
C MET A 146 9.56 -0.04 -6.94
N GLU A 147 10.60 0.10 -7.77
CA GLU A 147 10.61 -0.43 -9.14
C GLU A 147 10.58 -1.97 -9.15
N VAL A 148 11.36 -2.60 -8.27
CA VAL A 148 11.33 -4.05 -8.09
C VAL A 148 9.94 -4.51 -7.65
N TRP A 149 9.32 -3.81 -6.69
CA TRP A 149 7.98 -4.12 -6.25
C TRP A 149 6.95 -4.01 -7.37
N LEU A 150 6.97 -2.95 -8.17
CA LEU A 150 5.99 -2.74 -9.23
C LEU A 150 6.19 -3.69 -10.43
N HIS A 151 7.44 -3.97 -10.81
CA HIS A 151 7.74 -4.57 -12.13
C HIS A 151 8.45 -5.93 -12.10
N ALA A 152 9.07 -6.35 -10.99
CA ALA A 152 9.80 -7.61 -10.95
C ALA A 152 8.88 -8.84 -10.87
N ASP A 153 9.43 -10.04 -11.03
CA ASP A 153 8.67 -11.26 -10.78
C ASP A 153 8.28 -11.41 -9.28
N ILE A 154 7.42 -12.39 -9.00
CA ILE A 154 6.93 -12.65 -7.64
C ILE A 154 8.04 -13.02 -6.66
N ARG A 155 9.11 -13.69 -7.09
CA ARG A 155 10.20 -14.11 -6.18
C ARG A 155 10.95 -12.89 -5.66
N LEU A 156 11.34 -11.99 -6.56
CA LEU A 156 12.02 -10.76 -6.17
C LEU A 156 11.10 -9.87 -5.32
N ALA A 157 9.84 -9.72 -5.70
CA ALA A 157 8.89 -8.92 -4.92
C ALA A 157 8.70 -9.45 -3.48
N ARG A 158 8.65 -10.77 -3.29
CA ARG A 158 8.55 -11.39 -1.96
C ARG A 158 9.77 -11.13 -1.09
N SER A 159 10.98 -11.21 -1.67
CA SER A 159 12.21 -10.97 -0.92
C SER A 159 12.26 -9.58 -0.27
N LEU A 160 11.63 -8.57 -0.87
CA LEU A 160 11.53 -7.21 -0.30
C LEU A 160 10.71 -7.21 1.00
N VAL A 161 9.61 -7.96 1.03
CA VAL A 161 8.71 -8.07 2.19
C VAL A 161 9.36 -8.86 3.32
N GLU A 162 10.06 -9.93 2.97
CA GLU A 162 10.77 -10.79 3.92
C GLU A 162 11.97 -10.06 4.53
N ALA A 163 12.71 -9.28 3.74
CA ALA A 163 13.80 -8.44 4.24
C ALA A 163 13.29 -7.33 5.18
N GLY A 164 12.18 -6.65 4.83
CA GLY A 164 11.53 -5.67 5.70
C GLY A 164 11.03 -6.28 7.02
N SER A 165 10.55 -7.52 6.98
CA SER A 165 10.15 -8.28 8.17
C SER A 165 11.32 -8.63 9.08
N ALA A 166 12.55 -8.72 8.55
CA ALA A 166 13.75 -9.01 9.32
C ALA A 166 14.36 -7.77 9.98
N ALA A 167 14.24 -6.60 9.35
CA ALA A 167 14.72 -5.32 9.88
C ALA A 167 13.82 -4.72 10.98
N GLY A 168 12.57 -5.20 11.11
CA GLY A 168 11.61 -4.77 12.13
C GLY A 168 11.54 -5.62 13.39
N ARG A 169 12.49 -6.54 13.59
CA ARG A 169 12.71 -7.29 14.85
C ARG A 169 13.84 -6.64 15.64
#